data_AF-A0A2M8GMM5-F1
#
_entry.id   AF-A0A2M8GMM5-F1
#
_cell.length_a   1.000
_cell.length_b   1.000
_cell.length_c   1.000
_cell.angle_alpha   90.00
_cell.angle_beta   90.00
_cell.angle_gamma   90.00
#
_symmetry.space_group_name_H-M   'P 1'
#
loop_
_entity.id
_entity.type
_entity.pdbx_description
1 polymer ?
#
loop_
_entity_poly.entity_id
_entity_poly.type
_entity_poly.pdbx_seq_one_letter_code
_entity_poly.pdbx_strand_id
1 'polypeptide(L)'
;MVYALDIGPDNFTPAKFTTIATLVNLILPLLSLGGAVIFLIMALYGAFTWISSGGSRENLAKAQKIFTSSIIGLIIVVFSFVLVKLIGYILKIQILPQ
;
A
#
# COMPACT_ATOMS: atom_id res chain seq x y z
N MET A 1 19.94 40.37 -23.38
CA MET A 1 19.00 39.25 -23.17
C MET A 1 19.56 38.38 -22.07
N VAL A 2 19.11 38.57 -20.83
CA VAL A 2 19.52 37.72 -19.70
C VAL A 2 18.65 36.48 -19.77
N TYR A 3 19.25 35.31 -19.98
CA TYR A 3 18.53 34.04 -19.89
C TYR A 3 18.13 33.86 -18.42
N ALA A 4 16.86 34.11 -18.11
CA ALA A 4 16.32 33.73 -16.82
C ALA A 4 16.39 32.20 -16.73
N LEU A 5 17.09 31.70 -15.72
CA LEU A 5 17.08 30.30 -15.38
C LEU A 5 15.67 29.96 -14.87
N ASP A 6 14.82 29.44 -15.75
CA ASP A 6 13.48 29.01 -15.39
C ASP A 6 13.56 27.85 -14.41
N ILE A 7 13.29 28.13 -13.13
CA ILE A 7 13.27 27.12 -12.07
C ILE A 7 11.94 26.36 -12.11
N GLY A 8 11.78 25.59 -13.19
CA GLY A 8 10.66 24.68 -13.41
C GLY A 8 10.95 23.23 -12.98
N PRO A 9 9.92 22.41 -12.73
CA PRO A 9 10.04 20.99 -12.36
C PRO A 9 10.78 20.14 -13.40
N ASP A 10 10.86 20.65 -14.63
CA ASP A 10 11.48 19.99 -15.78
C ASP A 10 13.00 20.21 -15.82
N ASN A 11 13.45 21.31 -15.20
CA ASN A 11 14.84 21.77 -15.22
C ASN A 11 15.56 21.56 -13.87
N PHE A 12 14.81 21.31 -12.78
CA PHE A 12 15.34 21.10 -11.43
C PHE A 12 14.79 19.81 -10.82
N THR A 13 15.60 18.76 -10.84
CA THR A 13 15.30 17.46 -10.21
C THR A 13 14.95 17.53 -8.71
N PRO A 14 15.48 18.46 -7.89
CA PRO A 14 15.03 18.63 -6.50
C PRO A 14 13.62 19.24 -6.38
N ALA A 15 13.16 20.00 -7.38
CA ALA A 15 11.82 20.62 -7.38
C ALA A 15 10.69 19.60 -7.62
N LYS A 16 11.00 18.40 -8.13
CA LYS A 16 10.02 17.31 -8.27
C LYS A 16 9.51 16.76 -6.94
N PHE A 17 10.27 16.92 -5.85
CA PHE A 17 9.89 16.45 -4.51
C PHE A 17 9.12 17.50 -3.68
N THR A 18 8.68 18.61 -4.30
CA THR A 18 8.02 19.73 -3.57
C THR A 18 6.64 19.35 -3.00
N THR A 19 5.99 18.31 -3.55
CA THR A 19 4.60 17.97 -3.23
C THR A 19 4.48 16.56 -2.65
N ILE A 20 3.71 16.43 -1.56
CA ILE A 20 3.32 15.14 -0.95
C ILE A 20 2.75 14.17 -1.99
N ALA A 21 2.06 14.68 -3.02
CA ALA A 21 1.54 13.90 -4.14
C ALA A 21 2.62 13.11 -4.88
N THR A 22 3.80 13.68 -5.15
CA THR A 22 4.89 12.97 -5.86
C THR A 22 5.43 11.80 -5.02
N LEU A 23 5.54 12.01 -3.71
CA LEU A 23 6.02 10.99 -2.77
C LEU A 23 5.01 9.85 -2.68
N VAL A 24 3.71 10.16 -2.60
CA VAL A 24 2.63 9.18 -2.62
C VAL A 24 2.59 8.43 -3.96
N ASN A 25 2.75 9.11 -5.10
CA ASN A 25 2.79 8.47 -6.42
C ASN A 25 3.91 7.43 -6.57
N LEU A 26 5.03 7.59 -5.85
CA LEU A 26 6.13 6.64 -5.86
C LEU A 26 5.92 5.51 -4.84
N ILE A 27 5.54 5.86 -3.61
CA ILE A 27 5.44 4.91 -2.49
C ILE A 27 4.19 4.04 -2.58
N LEU A 28 3.05 4.59 -3.03
CA LEU A 28 1.77 3.90 -3.03
C LEU A 28 1.74 2.65 -3.95
N PRO A 29 2.22 2.71 -5.22
CA PRO A 29 2.29 1.52 -6.06
C PRO A 29 3.33 0.50 -5.55
N LEU A 30 4.44 0.98 -4.95
CA LEU A 30 5.45 0.09 -4.39
C LEU A 30 4.94 -0.66 -3.16
N LEU A 31 4.23 0.05 -2.27
CA LEU A 31 3.61 -0.51 -1.08
C LEU A 31 2.44 -1.44 -1.42
N SER A 32 1.65 -1.11 -2.44
CA SER A 32 0.53 -1.94 -2.88
C SER A 32 1.01 -3.25 -3.49
N LEU A 33 2.04 -3.21 -4.33
CA LEU A 33 2.67 -4.41 -4.89
C LEU A 33 3.31 -5.25 -3.78
N GLY A 34 4.07 -4.64 -2.87
CA GLY A 34 4.68 -5.33 -1.73
C GLY A 34 3.65 -5.95 -0.79
N GLY A 35 2.57 -5.21 -0.48
CA GLY A 35 1.46 -5.68 0.34
C GLY A 35 0.72 -6.85 -0.30
N ALA A 36 0.49 -6.81 -1.63
CA ALA A 36 -0.13 -7.90 -2.36
C ALA A 36 0.71 -9.19 -2.33
N VAL A 37 2.03 -9.07 -2.50
CA VAL A 37 2.95 -10.21 -2.44
C VAL A 37 2.97 -10.82 -1.03
N ILE A 38 3.09 -10.00 0.01
CA ILE A 38 3.08 -10.47 1.40
C ILE A 38 1.75 -11.15 1.75
N PHE A 39 0.63 -10.55 1.33
CA PHE A 39 -0.70 -11.13 1.52
C PHE A 39 -0.81 -12.50 0.86
N LEU A 40 -0.32 -12.64 -0.38
CA LEU A 40 -0.34 -13.91 -1.11
C LEU A 40 0.49 -14.98 -0.39
N ILE A 41 1.69 -14.63 0.09
CA ILE A 41 2.54 -15.56 0.86
C ILE A 41 1.85 -15.98 2.16
N MET A 42 1.28 -15.04 2.91
CA MET A 42 0.58 -15.34 4.17
C MET A 42 -0.70 -16.16 3.93
N ALA A 43 -1.44 -15.90 2.84
CA ALA A 43 -2.63 -16.65 2.48
C ALA A 43 -2.28 -18.11 2.13
N LEU A 44 -1.23 -18.32 1.33
CA LEU A 44 -0.74 -19.67 1.02
C LEU A 44 -0.24 -20.39 2.28
N TYR A 45 0.54 -19.72 3.12
CA TYR A 45 1.04 -20.31 4.37
C TYR A 45 -0.09 -20.68 5.33
N GLY A 46 -1.10 -19.80 5.48
CA GLY A 46 -2.30 -20.06 6.26
C GLY A 46 -3.11 -21.25 5.70
N ALA A 47 -3.27 -21.34 4.37
CA ALA A 47 -3.96 -22.44 3.72
C ALA A 47 -3.23 -23.78 3.88
N PHE A 48 -1.91 -23.81 3.70
CA PHE A 48 -1.10 -25.01 3.95
C PHE A 48 -1.15 -25.44 5.41
N THR A 49 -1.11 -24.49 6.34
CA THR A 49 -1.24 -24.78 7.78
C THR A 49 -2.61 -25.37 8.09
N TRP A 50 -3.68 -24.85 7.49
CA TRP A 50 -5.04 -25.35 7.67
C TRP A 50 -5.20 -26.79 7.15
N ILE A 51 -4.68 -27.10 5.96
CA ILE A 51 -4.76 -28.46 5.36
C ILE A 51 -3.87 -29.45 6.14
N SER A 52 -2.69 -29.03 6.58
CA SER A 52 -1.73 -29.87 7.34
C SER A 52 -2.16 -30.10 8.81
N SER A 53 -3.22 -29.42 9.28
CA SER A 53 -3.66 -29.48 10.68
C SER A 53 -4.17 -30.86 11.14
N GLY A 54 -4.51 -31.76 10.21
CA GLY A 54 -4.77 -33.19 10.49
C GLY A 54 -5.85 -33.51 11.54
N GLY A 55 -6.71 -32.56 11.91
CA GLY A 55 -7.74 -32.72 12.95
C GLY A 55 -7.35 -32.25 14.36
N SER A 56 -6.14 -31.72 14.58
CA SER A 56 -5.78 -31.11 15.88
C SER A 56 -6.48 -29.74 16.02
N ARG A 57 -7.27 -29.57 17.08
CA ARG A 57 -8.01 -28.32 17.35
C ARG A 57 -7.08 -27.12 17.49
N GLU A 58 -5.88 -27.33 18.00
CA GLU A 58 -4.88 -26.28 18.22
C GLU A 58 -4.33 -25.73 16.89
N ASN A 59 -4.01 -26.61 15.94
CA ASN A 59 -3.53 -26.18 14.62
C ASN A 59 -4.65 -25.50 13.83
N LEU A 60 -5.90 -25.95 13.98
CA LEU A 60 -7.07 -25.33 13.36
C LEU A 60 -7.30 -23.91 13.87
N ALA A 61 -7.22 -23.70 15.20
CA ALA A 61 -7.34 -22.37 15.80
C ALA A 61 -6.20 -21.44 15.36
N LYS A 62 -4.99 -21.97 15.23
CA LYS A 62 -3.82 -21.23 14.75
C LYS A 62 -4.00 -20.80 13.28
N ALA A 63 -4.47 -21.71 12.43
CA ALA A 63 -4.77 -21.43 11.03
C ALA A 63 -5.87 -20.35 10.88
N GLN A 64 -6.96 -20.43 11.65
CA GLN A 64 -8.01 -19.40 11.66
C GLN A 64 -7.47 -18.03 12.09
N LYS A 65 -6.59 -17.99 13.10
CA LYS A 65 -5.97 -16.74 13.55
C LYS A 65 -5.09 -16.12 12.46
N ILE A 66 -4.30 -16.94 11.76
CA ILE A 66 -3.49 -16.49 10.62
C ILE A 66 -4.40 -15.95 9.52
N PHE A 67 -5.46 -16.68 9.15
CA PHE A 67 -6.42 -16.26 8.14
C PHE A 67 -7.08 -14.92 8.49
N THR A 68 -7.55 -14.78 9.73
CA THR A 68 -8.20 -13.55 10.22
C THR A 68 -7.21 -12.38 10.18
N SER A 69 -5.96 -12.59 10.59
CA SER A 69 -4.91 -11.56 10.53
C SER A 69 -4.59 -11.15 9.09
N SER A 70 -4.53 -12.10 8.15
CA SER A 70 -4.29 -11.81 6.74
C SER A 70 -5.44 -11.00 6.12
N ILE A 71 -6.69 -11.34 6.45
CA ILE A 71 -7.87 -10.60 6.00
C ILE A 71 -7.86 -9.16 6.55
N ILE A 72 -7.56 -8.99 7.84
CA ILE A 72 -7.45 -7.66 8.46
C ILE A 72 -6.34 -6.84 7.78
N GLY A 73 -5.19 -7.44 7.49
CA GLY A 73 -4.11 -6.79 6.75
C GLY A 73 -4.55 -6.29 5.37
N LEU A 74 -5.29 -7.10 4.62
CA LEU A 74 -5.85 -6.69 3.33
C LEU A 74 -6.85 -5.54 3.48
N ILE A 75 -7.75 -5.63 4.46
CA ILE A 75 -8.74 -4.57 4.73
C ILE A 75 -8.04 -3.25 5.04
N ILE A 76 -6.98 -3.25 5.85
CA ILE A 76 -6.20 -2.04 6.18
C ILE A 76 -5.59 -1.42 4.91
N VAL A 77 -5.03 -2.24 4.02
CA VAL A 77 -4.47 -1.74 2.75
C VAL A 77 -5.55 -1.08 1.90
N VAL A 78 -6.70 -1.73 1.73
CA VAL A 78 -7.85 -1.17 0.98
C VAL A 78 -8.36 0.13 1.62
N PHE A 79 -8.51 0.15 2.95
CA PHE A 79 -8.94 1.35 3.68
C PHE A 79 -7.94 2.48 3.58
N SER A 80 -6.64 2.19 3.53
CA SER A 80 -5.60 3.19 3.35
C SER A 80 -5.82 4.02 2.08
N PHE A 81 -6.15 3.38 0.94
CA PHE A 81 -6.48 4.09 -0.29
C PHE A 81 -7.68 5.02 -0.14
N VAL A 82 -8.72 4.56 0.56
CA VAL A 82 -9.92 5.36 0.81
C VAL A 82 -9.61 6.58 1.69
N LEU A 83 -8.81 6.39 2.74
CA LEU A 83 -8.41 7.47 3.64
C LEU A 83 -7.55 8.51 2.92
N VAL A 84 -6.56 8.08 2.13
CA VAL A 84 -5.74 8.99 1.34
C VAL A 84 -6.62 9.73 0.33
N LYS A 85 -7.56 9.08 -0.35
CA LYS A 85 -8.51 9.75 -1.25
C LYS A 85 -9.39 10.77 -0.53
N LEU A 86 -9.85 10.45 0.68
CA LEU A 86 -10.69 11.34 1.50
C LEU A 86 -9.91 12.61 1.90
N ILE A 87 -8.66 12.46 2.34
CA ILE A 87 -7.78 13.59 2.66
C ILE A 87 -7.53 14.45 1.41
N GLY A 88 -7.31 13.83 0.25
CA GLY A 88 -7.12 14.54 -1.01
C GLY A 88 -8.35 15.35 -1.42
N TYR A 89 -9.54 14.78 -1.21
CA TYR A 89 -10.80 15.46 -1.46
C TYR A 89 -10.98 16.69 -0.57
N ILE A 90 -10.70 16.57 0.74
CA ILE A 90 -10.81 17.67 1.70
C ILE A 90 -9.81 18.80 1.36
N LEU A 91 -8.59 18.43 0.97
CA LEU A 91 -7.54 19.37 0.63
C LEU A 91 -7.67 19.94 -0.80
N LYS A 92 -8.60 19.42 -1.62
CA LYS A 92 -8.71 19.68 -3.07
C LYS A 92 -7.41 19.43 -3.85
N ILE A 93 -6.59 18.49 -3.39
CA ILE A 93 -5.32 18.10 -4.04
C ILE A 93 -5.46 16.64 -4.48
N GLN A 94 -5.21 16.35 -5.76
CA GLN A 94 -5.10 14.96 -6.23
C GLN A 94 -3.79 14.35 -5.75
N ILE A 95 -3.87 13.59 -4.65
CA ILE A 95 -2.73 12.87 -4.06
C ILE A 95 -2.61 11.41 -4.49
N LEU A 96 -3.65 10.82 -5.09
CA LEU A 96 -3.56 9.49 -5.67
C LEU A 96 -3.05 9.57 -7.12
N PRO A 97 -2.15 8.67 -7.54
CA PRO A 97 -1.80 8.51 -8.94
C PRO A 97 -3.05 8.14 -9.73
N GLN A 98 -3.20 8.75 -10.92
CA GLN A 98 -4.19 8.33 -11.92
C GLN A 98 -3.82 6.94 -12.44
#